data_AF-A0A840RW88-F1
#
_entry.id   AF-A0A840RW88-F1
#
_cell.length_a   1.000
_cell.length_b   1.000
_cell.length_c   1.000
_cell.angle_alpha   90.00
_cell.angle_beta   90.00
_cell.angle_gamma   90.00
#
_symmetry.space_group_name_H-M   'P 1'
#
loop_
_entity.id
_entity.type
_entity.pdbx_description
1 polymer ?
#
loop_
_entity_poly.entity_id
_entity_poly.type
_entity_poly.pdbx_seq_one_letter_code
_entity_poly.pdbx_strand_id
1 'polypeptide(L)' 'MNLHHLIKMANQIGSFFETMPNRPQAMTDFASHIKRQWEPRMRTALLQYAANAPDDNELHSIVRETIKVHVEAMR' A
#
# COMPACT_ATOMS: atom_id res chain seq x y z
N MET A 1 -3.75 9.52 -14.49
CA MET A 1 -4.05 8.84 -13.21
C MET A 1 -4.03 9.91 -12.12
N ASN A 2 -5.04 9.95 -11.24
CA ASN A 2 -5.07 10.91 -10.13
C ASN A 2 -4.40 10.26 -8.90
N LEU A 3 -3.29 10.84 -8.43
CA LEU A 3 -2.50 10.28 -7.33
C LEU A 3 -3.26 10.29 -6.00
N HIS A 4 -4.00 11.35 -5.70
CA HIS A 4 -4.81 11.43 -4.49
C HIS A 4 -5.91 10.36 -4.47
N HIS A 5 -6.52 10.08 -5.62
CA HIS A 5 -7.46 8.97 -5.74
C HIS A 5 -6.79 7.59 -5.53
N LEU A 6 -5.58 7.42 -6.06
CA LEU A 6 -4.79 6.19 -5.86
C LEU A 6 -4.47 5.94 -4.38
N ILE A 7 -4.04 6.98 -3.66
CA ILE A 7 -3.78 6.94 -2.22
C ILE A 7 -5.05 6.58 -1.46
N LYS A 8 -6.17 7.22 -1.79
CA LYS A 8 -7.48 6.90 -1.19
C LYS A 8 -7.85 5.43 -1.38
N MET A 9 -7.67 4.88 -2.58
CA MET A 9 -7.93 3.45 -2.83
C MET A 9 -6.99 2.55 -2.01
N ALA A 10 -5.69 2.85 -1.97
CA ALA A 10 -4.73 2.09 -1.16
C ALA A 10 -5.13 2.07 0.32
N ASN A 11 -5.54 3.22 0.86
CA ASN A 11 -6.00 3.34 2.25
C ASN A 11 -7.30 2.59 2.51
N GLN A 12 -8.26 2.64 1.60
CA GLN A 12 -9.52 1.88 1.72
C GLN A 12 -9.25 0.37 1.76
N ILE A 13 -8.36 -0.13 0.89
CA ILE A 13 -7.92 -1.52 0.92
C ILE A 13 -7.16 -1.80 2.23
N GLY A 14 -6.25 -0.92 2.63
CA GLY A 14 -5.48 -1.05 3.87
C GLY A 14 -6.37 -1.18 5.11
N SER A 15 -7.41 -0.36 5.22
CA SER A 15 -8.37 -0.41 6.32
C SER A 15 -9.10 -1.75 6.44
N PHE A 16 -9.31 -2.46 5.33
CA PHE A 16 -9.82 -3.84 5.39
C PHE A 16 -8.81 -4.78 6.07
N PHE A 17 -7.55 -4.75 5.63
CA PHE A 17 -6.50 -5.61 6.20
C PHE A 17 -6.12 -5.23 7.64
N GLU A 18 -6.29 -3.97 8.05
CA GLU A 18 -6.10 -3.53 9.44
C GLU A 18 -7.03 -4.22 10.44
N THR A 19 -8.17 -4.76 9.99
CA THR A 19 -9.08 -5.52 10.88
C THR A 19 -8.57 -6.93 11.20
N MET A 20 -7.54 -7.41 10.50
CA MET A 20 -6.98 -8.74 10.74
C MET A 20 -6.11 -8.76 12.00
N PRO A 21 -6.21 -9.79 12.86
CA PRO A 21 -5.50 -9.85 14.13
C PRO A 21 -3.98 -10.05 13.98
N ASN A 22 -3.53 -10.66 12.87
CA ASN A 22 -2.11 -10.90 12.60
C ASN A 22 -1.58 -9.85 11.62
N ARG A 23 -0.88 -8.84 12.15
CA ARG A 23 -0.37 -7.71 11.35
C ARG A 23 0.64 -8.15 10.26
N PRO A 24 1.67 -8.97 10.54
CA PRO A 24 2.56 -9.47 9.48
C PRO A 24 1.84 -10.20 8.34
N GLN A 25 0.84 -11.03 8.67
CA GLN A 25 0.03 -11.73 7.67
C GLN A 25 -0.80 -10.73 6.86
N ALA A 26 -1.46 -9.76 7.52
CA ALA A 26 -2.24 -8.72 6.88
C ALA A 26 -1.43 -7.90 5.86
N MET A 27 -0.19 -7.55 6.20
CA MET A 27 0.73 -6.84 5.32
C MET A 27 1.12 -7.69 4.09
N THR A 28 1.38 -8.97 4.30
CA THR A 28 1.70 -9.91 3.21
C THR A 28 0.52 -10.08 2.25
N ASP A 29 -0.69 -10.19 2.80
CA ASP A 29 -1.91 -10.34 2.01
C ASP A 29 -2.28 -9.04 1.29
N PHE A 30 -2.09 -7.87 1.91
CA PHE A 30 -2.24 -6.57 1.27
C PHE A 30 -1.29 -6.42 0.08
N ALA A 31 0.01 -6.70 0.25
CA ALA A 31 1.00 -6.60 -0.83
C ALA A 31 0.62 -7.52 -2.00
N SER A 32 0.20 -8.75 -1.69
CA SER A 32 -0.25 -9.73 -2.67
C SER A 32 -1.54 -9.28 -3.39
N HIS A 33 -2.48 -8.69 -2.67
CA HIS A 33 -3.70 -8.13 -3.23
C HIS A 33 -3.39 -7.00 -4.21
N ILE A 34 -2.58 -6.02 -3.81
CA ILE A 34 -2.18 -4.90 -4.68
C ILE A 34 -1.46 -5.43 -5.92
N LYS A 35 -0.53 -6.38 -5.79
CA LYS A 35 0.16 -6.98 -6.95
C LYS A 35 -0.81 -7.61 -7.95
N ARG A 36 -1.82 -8.33 -7.47
CA ARG A 36 -2.78 -9.07 -8.33
C ARG A 36 -3.84 -8.17 -8.94
N GLN A 37 -4.27 -7.13 -8.23
CA GLN A 37 -5.42 -6.31 -8.63
C GLN A 37 -5.02 -5.04 -9.37
N TRP A 38 -3.81 -4.51 -9.14
CA TRP A 38 -3.39 -3.23 -9.69
C TRP A 38 -2.44 -3.40 -10.88
N GLU A 39 -2.60 -2.55 -11.88
CA GLU A 39 -1.69 -2.47 -13.02
C GLU A 39 -0.28 -2.04 -12.58
N PRO A 40 0.79 -2.44 -13.30
CA PRO A 40 2.16 -2.06 -12.97
C PRO A 40 2.35 -0.56 -12.72
N ARG A 41 1.79 0.31 -13.57
CA ARG A 41 1.89 1.77 -13.42
C ARG A 41 1.30 2.32 -12.11
N MET A 42 0.23 1.70 -11.59
CA MET A 42 -0.40 2.10 -10.34
C MET A 42 0.50 1.73 -9.16
N ARG A 43 1.07 0.53 -9.19
CA ARG A 43 2.02 0.05 -8.18
C ARG A 43 3.26 0.94 -8.15
N THR A 44 3.84 1.23 -9.31
CA THR A 44 4.98 2.15 -9.42
C THR A 44 4.67 3.53 -8.82
N ALA A 45 3.52 4.13 -9.13
CA ALA A 45 3.18 5.45 -8.60
C ALA A 45 2.96 5.45 -7.07
N LEU A 46 2.35 4.41 -6.52
CA LEU A 46 2.20 4.26 -5.08
C LEU A 46 3.56 4.14 -4.39
N LEU A 47 4.45 3.30 -4.92
CA LEU A 47 5.81 3.12 -4.40
C LEU A 47 6.63 4.42 -4.49
N GLN A 48 6.52 5.16 -5.60
CA GLN A 48 7.18 6.46 -5.78
C GLN A 48 6.65 7.51 -4.79
N TYR A 49 5.34 7.57 -4.57
CA TYR A 49 4.77 8.47 -3.57
C TYR A 49 5.30 8.12 -2.17
N ALA A 50 5.22 6.85 -1.79
CA ALA A 50 5.66 6.40 -0.46
C ALA A 50 7.17 6.62 -0.22
N ALA A 51 8.01 6.54 -1.25
CA ALA A 51 9.46 6.79 -1.14
C ALA A 51 9.80 8.28 -0.93
N ASN A 52 8.96 9.20 -1.41
CA ASN A 52 9.19 10.63 -1.34
C ASN A 52 8.37 11.34 -0.25
N ALA A 53 7.41 10.64 0.35
CA ALA A 53 6.49 11.21 1.32
C ALA A 53 7.10 11.18 2.74
N PRO A 54 6.87 12.23 3.56
CA PRO A 54 7.28 12.24 4.97
C PRO A 54 6.55 11.14 5.76
N ASP A 55 7.06 10.78 6.95
CA ASP A 55 6.47 9.69 7.75
C ASP A 55 5.02 9.96 8.19
N ASP A 56 4.59 11.23 8.26
CA ASP A 56 3.20 11.65 8.49
C ASP A 56 2.51 12.06 7.18
N ASN A 57 2.41 11.12 6.25
CA ASN A 57 1.72 11.32 4.98
C ASN A 57 0.30 10.75 4.98
N GLU A 58 -0.44 10.97 3.89
CA GLU A 58 -1.84 10.56 3.72
C GLU A 58 -2.06 9.04 3.75
N LEU A 59 -1.01 8.21 3.65
CA LEU A 59 -1.15 6.76 3.70
C LEU A 59 -1.38 6.28 5.15
N HIS A 60 -2.30 5.33 5.29
CA HIS A 60 -2.52 4.63 6.56
C HIS A 60 -1.28 3.85 7.01
N SER A 61 -1.19 3.61 8.32
CA SER A 61 -0.04 2.93 8.95
C SER A 61 0.29 1.60 8.27
N ILE A 62 -0.71 0.75 8.03
CA ILE A 62 -0.52 -0.55 7.40
C ILE A 62 0.03 -0.42 5.98
N VAL A 63 -0.39 0.61 5.23
CA VAL A 63 0.01 0.78 3.82
C VAL A 63 1.47 1.24 3.78
N ARG A 64 1.85 2.20 4.62
CA ARG A 64 3.24 2.67 4.74
C ARG A 64 4.17 1.55 5.17
N GLU A 65 3.81 0.84 6.23
CA GLU A 65 4.61 -0.27 6.75
C GLU A 65 4.72 -1.40 5.73
N THR A 66 3.63 -1.74 5.04
CA THR A 66 3.65 -2.79 4.01
C THR A 66 4.58 -2.41 2.87
N ILE A 67 4.53 -1.17 2.39
CA ILE A 67 5.44 -0.72 1.33
C ILE A 67 6.90 -0.78 1.81
N LYS A 68 7.20 -0.38 3.05
CA LYS A 68 8.56 -0.45 3.62
C LYS A 68 9.07 -1.89 3.71
N VAL A 69 8.22 -2.84 4.11
CA VAL A 69 8.61 -4.25 4.34
C VAL A 69 8.56 -5.11 3.06
N HIS A 70 7.61 -4.85 2.17
CA HIS A 70 7.28 -5.71 1.02
C HIS A 70 7.46 -5.01 -0.34
N VAL A 71 8.36 -4.03 -0.44
CA VAL A 71 8.59 -3.24 -1.67
C VAL A 71 8.84 -4.13 -2.90
N GLU A 72 9.69 -5.15 -2.78
CA GLU A 72 10.03 -6.06 -3.88
C GLU A 72 8.86 -6.94 -4.30
N ALA A 73 7.99 -7.32 -3.36
CA ALA A 73 6.81 -8.11 -3.67
C ALA A 73 5.80 -7.30 -4.50
N MET A 74 5.77 -5.97 -4.30
CA MET A 74 4.83 -5.05 -4.96
C MET A 74 5.31 -4.53 -6.32
N ARG A 75 6.59 -4.71 -6.69
CA ARG A 75 7.13 -4.38 -8.02
C ARG A 75 6.50 -5.20 -9.14
#